data_AF-A0A4Y9QT73-F1
#
_entry.id   AF-A0A4Y9QT73-F1
#
_cell.length_a   1.000
_cell.length_b   1.000
_cell.length_c   1.000
_cell.angle_alpha   90.00
_cell.angle_beta   90.00
_cell.angle_gamma   90.00
#
_symmetry.space_group_name_H-M   'P 1'
#
loop_
_entity.id
_entity.type
_entity.pdbx_description
1 polymer ?
#
loop_
_entity_poly.entity_id
_entity_poly.type
_entity_poly.pdbx_seq_one_letter_code
_entity_poly.pdbx_strand_id
1 'polypeptide(L)'
;SAPVAAAADVPAPETAHPESVPEPAARSVGPVEYHEDGLPRSLPDHLDDVEREIIRRALARTRFNRTQAAELLGISFRQLRYRMQRLAIQEPDA
;
A
#
# COMPACT_ATOMS: atom_id res chain seq x y z
N SER A 1 12.92 49.61 -20.10
CA SER A 1 13.16 48.19 -20.40
C SER A 1 13.62 47.44 -19.17
N ALA A 2 12.75 46.57 -18.66
CA ALA A 2 13.03 45.34 -17.91
C ALA A 2 11.67 44.62 -17.80
N PRO A 3 11.50 43.39 -18.29
CA PRO A 3 10.21 42.70 -18.19
C PRO A 3 10.05 42.02 -16.83
N VAL A 4 8.87 42.19 -16.25
CA VAL A 4 8.41 41.47 -15.05
C VAL A 4 8.11 40.04 -15.48
N ALA A 5 8.88 39.06 -14.99
CA ALA A 5 8.64 37.65 -15.26
C ALA A 5 7.34 37.23 -14.58
N ALA A 6 6.33 36.94 -15.40
CA ALA A 6 5.07 36.34 -14.99
C ALA A 6 5.34 34.96 -14.37
N ALA A 7 4.93 34.78 -13.12
CA ALA A 7 4.87 33.48 -12.49
C ALA A 7 3.88 32.62 -13.29
N ALA A 8 4.40 31.56 -13.90
CA ALA A 8 3.60 30.55 -14.55
C ALA A 8 2.77 29.80 -13.48
N ASP A 9 1.46 29.99 -13.59
CA ASP A 9 0.42 29.14 -13.03
C ASP A 9 0.64 27.70 -13.50
N VAL A 10 0.98 26.81 -12.56
CA VAL A 10 0.88 25.37 -12.78
C VAL A 10 -0.20 24.88 -11.84
N PRO A 11 -1.41 24.56 -12.33
CA PRO A 11 -2.44 23.97 -11.49
C PRO A 11 -1.97 22.58 -11.07
N ALA A 12 -1.95 22.32 -9.76
CA ALA A 12 -1.83 20.98 -9.22
C ALA A 12 -2.90 20.09 -9.86
N PRO A 13 -2.61 18.81 -10.19
CA PRO A 13 -3.68 17.90 -10.56
C PRO A 13 -4.53 17.63 -9.30
N GLU A 14 -5.60 18.41 -9.19
CA GLU A 14 -6.75 18.13 -8.38
C GLU A 14 -7.49 16.93 -8.99
N THR A 15 -7.08 15.71 -8.62
CA THR A 15 -7.98 14.56 -8.72
C THR A 15 -8.93 14.59 -7.52
N ALA A 16 -10.04 15.30 -7.71
CA ALA A 16 -11.39 14.87 -7.31
C ALA A 16 -11.55 13.34 -7.49
N HIS A 17 -12.22 12.54 -6.67
CA HIS A 17 -13.01 12.69 -5.46
C HIS A 17 -13.27 11.23 -4.96
N PRO A 18 -13.98 10.98 -3.84
CA PRO A 18 -13.86 9.76 -3.04
C PRO A 18 -14.63 8.60 -3.65
N GLU A 19 -13.93 7.54 -4.07
CA GLU A 19 -14.59 6.24 -4.13
C GLU A 19 -14.75 5.77 -2.69
N SER A 20 -16.00 5.58 -2.27
CA SER A 20 -16.32 4.74 -1.12
C SER A 20 -15.64 3.40 -1.35
N VAL A 21 -14.48 3.20 -0.73
CA VAL A 21 -13.92 1.87 -0.58
C VAL A 21 -14.93 1.15 0.30
N PRO A 22 -15.65 0.12 -0.20
CA PRO A 22 -16.47 -0.68 0.69
C PRO A 22 -15.51 -1.21 1.77
N GLU A 23 -15.81 -0.89 3.02
CA GLU A 23 -15.07 -1.40 4.16
C GLU A 23 -14.99 -2.92 4.00
N PRO A 24 -13.78 -3.51 3.84
CA PRO A 24 -13.69 -4.92 3.53
C PRO A 24 -14.12 -5.66 4.79
N ALA A 25 -15.28 -6.30 4.71
CA ALA A 25 -15.72 -7.31 5.66
C ALA A 25 -14.51 -8.18 6.02
N ALA A 26 -14.17 -8.21 7.30
CA ALA A 26 -12.96 -8.82 7.85
C ALA A 26 -12.64 -10.15 7.14
N ARG A 27 -11.69 -10.09 6.20
CA ARG A 27 -11.27 -11.26 5.42
C ARG A 27 -10.50 -12.19 6.36
N SER A 28 -10.89 -13.46 6.34
CA SER A 28 -10.33 -14.50 7.19
C SER A 28 -8.81 -14.62 6.95
N VAL A 29 -8.03 -14.62 8.03
CA VAL A 29 -6.55 -14.73 8.01
C VAL A 29 -6.11 -16.20 7.77
N GLY A 30 -6.75 -16.86 6.80
CA GLY A 30 -6.51 -18.26 6.44
C GLY A 30 -5.53 -18.40 5.27
N PRO A 31 -4.90 -19.57 5.08
CA PRO A 31 -4.09 -19.85 3.90
C PRO A 31 -4.91 -19.69 2.62
N VAL A 32 -4.33 -19.06 1.58
CA VAL A 32 -4.95 -19.01 0.24
C VAL A 32 -5.22 -20.44 -0.23
N GLU A 33 -6.48 -20.75 -0.49
CA GLU A 33 -6.83 -22.02 -1.11
C GLU A 33 -6.54 -21.97 -2.61
N TYR A 34 -6.09 -23.09 -3.17
CA TYR A 34 -5.83 -23.26 -4.60
C TYR A 34 -6.80 -24.29 -5.20
N HIS A 35 -7.02 -24.19 -6.51
CA HIS A 35 -7.67 -25.20 -7.33
C HIS A 35 -6.65 -26.29 -7.71
N GLU A 36 -7.15 -27.44 -8.18
CA GLU A 36 -6.35 -28.58 -8.63
C GLU A 36 -5.40 -28.22 -9.79
N ASP A 37 -5.75 -27.21 -10.58
CA ASP A 37 -4.95 -26.67 -11.69
C ASP A 37 -3.92 -25.62 -11.25
N GLY A 38 -3.80 -25.35 -9.95
CA GLY A 38 -2.83 -24.44 -9.37
C GLY A 38 -3.24 -22.97 -9.35
N LEU A 39 -4.46 -22.62 -9.77
CA LEU A 39 -4.99 -21.25 -9.66
C LEU A 39 -5.47 -20.95 -8.24
N PRO A 40 -5.27 -19.72 -7.71
CA PRO A 40 -5.84 -19.34 -6.42
C PRO A 40 -7.38 -19.31 -6.54
N ARG A 41 -8.08 -19.83 -5.52
CA ARG A 41 -9.54 -19.78 -5.46
C ARG A 41 -10.09 -18.37 -5.34
N SER A 42 -9.25 -17.44 -4.87
CA SER A 42 -9.56 -16.02 -4.76
C SER A 42 -8.32 -15.20 -5.14
N LEU A 43 -8.40 -14.53 -6.30
CA LEU A 43 -7.35 -13.61 -6.73
C LEU A 43 -7.16 -12.45 -5.72
N PRO A 44 -8.22 -11.82 -5.18
CA PRO A 44 -8.05 -10.76 -4.17
C PRO A 44 -7.26 -11.20 -2.94
N ASP A 45 -7.54 -12.40 -2.40
CA ASP A 45 -6.87 -12.89 -1.20
C ASP A 45 -5.40 -13.25 -1.49
N HIS A 46 -5.15 -13.85 -2.67
CA HIS A 46 -3.80 -14.12 -3.13
C HIS A 46 -2.95 -12.84 -3.24
N LEU A 47 -3.51 -11.78 -3.84
CA LEU A 47 -2.80 -10.51 -3.97
C LEU A 47 -2.58 -9.83 -2.62
N ASP A 48 -3.55 -9.90 -1.70
CA ASP A 48 -3.40 -9.37 -0.35
C ASP A 48 -2.26 -10.10 0.40
N ASP A 49 -2.10 -11.42 0.22
CA ASP A 49 -1.02 -12.19 0.83
C ASP A 49 0.36 -11.92 0.21
N VAL A 50 0.43 -11.78 -1.12
CA VAL A 50 1.66 -11.33 -1.80
C VAL A 50 2.06 -9.94 -1.30
N GLU A 51 1.11 -9.01 -1.21
CA GLU A 51 1.35 -7.66 -0.71
C GLU A 51 1.83 -7.68 0.76
N ARG A 52 1.17 -8.48 1.60
CA ARG A 52 1.53 -8.69 3.01
C ARG A 52 2.97 -9.17 3.16
N GLU A 53 3.38 -10.16 2.38
CA GLU A 53 4.72 -10.71 2.42
C GLU A 53 5.77 -9.68 1.99
N ILE A 54 5.52 -8.94 0.92
CA ILE A 54 6.41 -7.88 0.43
C ILE A 54 6.60 -6.80 1.50
N ILE A 55 5.51 -6.35 2.14
CA ILE A 55 5.56 -5.34 3.21
C ILE A 55 6.34 -5.87 4.42
N ARG A 56 6.10 -7.11 4.86
CA ARG A 56 6.85 -7.72 5.97
C ARG A 56 8.34 -7.80 5.68
N ARG A 57 8.73 -8.21 4.47
CA ARG A 57 10.14 -8.25 4.05
C ARG A 57 10.77 -6.87 4.04
N ALA A 58 10.08 -5.86 3.53
CA ALA A 58 10.57 -4.49 3.53
C ALA A 58 10.79 -3.98 4.97
N LEU A 59 9.82 -4.18 5.86
CA LEU A 59 9.93 -3.83 7.27
C LEU A 59 11.11 -4.56 7.94
N ALA A 60 11.27 -5.86 7.72
CA ALA A 60 12.40 -6.62 8.28
C ALA A 60 13.75 -6.08 7.80
N ARG A 61 13.89 -5.76 6.50
CA ARG A 61 15.12 -5.20 5.92
C ARG A 61 15.47 -3.83 6.48
N THR A 62 14.48 -3.03 6.86
CA THR A 62 14.67 -1.69 7.41
C THR A 62 14.62 -1.65 8.93
N ARG A 63 14.70 -2.81 9.60
CA ARG A 63 14.60 -2.92 11.08
C ARG A 63 13.33 -2.24 11.62
N PHE A 64 12.22 -2.48 10.92
CA PHE A 64 10.89 -1.91 11.20
C PHE A 64 10.80 -0.38 11.10
N ASN A 65 11.78 0.27 10.47
CA ASN A 65 11.65 1.67 10.09
C ASN A 65 10.67 1.80 8.90
N ARG A 66 9.43 2.20 9.21
CA ARG A 66 8.34 2.36 8.24
C ARG A 66 8.61 3.40 7.16
N THR A 67 9.28 4.51 7.50
CA THR A 67 9.63 5.54 6.51
C THR A 67 10.58 4.96 5.46
N GLN A 68 11.65 4.29 5.90
CA GLN A 68 12.58 3.62 4.99
C GLN A 68 11.93 2.46 4.24
N ALA A 69 10.99 1.72 4.85
CA ALA A 69 10.27 0.65 4.17
C ALA A 69 9.39 1.20 3.03
N ALA A 70 8.72 2.33 3.26
CA ALA A 70 7.92 2.99 2.24
C ALA A 70 8.80 3.47 1.06
N GLU A 71 9.94 4.08 1.38
CA GLU A 71 10.95 4.48 0.38
C GLU A 71 11.47 3.28 -0.41
N LEU A 72 11.81 2.17 0.27
CA LEU A 72 12.29 0.93 -0.36
C LEU A 72 11.25 0.31 -1.31
N LEU A 73 9.97 0.44 -0.98
CA LEU A 73 8.85 -0.03 -1.79
C LEU A 73 8.42 0.97 -2.88
N GLY A 74 8.98 2.17 -2.91
CA GLY A 74 8.62 3.22 -3.88
C GLY A 74 7.20 3.77 -3.70
N ILE A 75 6.66 3.75 -2.47
CA ILE A 75 5.33 4.28 -2.13
C ILE A 75 5.44 5.35 -1.05
N SER A 76 4.41 6.20 -0.94
CA SER A 76 4.36 7.17 0.16
C SER A 76 4.18 6.48 1.52
N PHE A 77 4.70 7.09 2.59
CA PHE A 77 4.51 6.62 3.96
C PHE A 77 3.01 6.44 4.31
N ARG A 78 2.16 7.34 3.84
CA ARG A 78 0.70 7.27 4.04
C ARG A 78 0.10 6.02 3.41
N GLN A 79 0.49 5.71 2.17
CA GLN A 79 0.04 4.50 1.49
C GLN A 79 0.51 3.23 2.19
N LEU A 80 1.76 3.19 2.67
CA LEU A 80 2.26 2.06 3.45
C LEU A 80 1.41 1.84 4.71
N ARG A 81 1.14 2.92 5.46
CA ARG A 81 0.33 2.85 6.69
C ARG A 81 -1.07 2.28 6.42
N TYR A 82 -1.75 2.76 5.38
CA TYR A 82 -3.07 2.23 5.02
C TYR A 82 -3.02 0.75 4.63
N ARG A 83 -2.02 0.33 3.87
CA ARG A 83 -1.84 -1.09 3.51
C ARG A 83 -1.59 -1.95 4.73
N MET A 84 -0.72 -1.52 5.64
CA MET A 84 -0.46 -2.24 6.90
C MET A 84 -1.72 -2.40 7.74
N GLN A 85 -2.54 -1.35 7.86
CA GLN A 85 -3.82 -1.41 8.58
C GLN A 85 -4.81 -2.37 7.89
N ARG A 86 -4.99 -2.23 6.57
CA ARG A 86 -5.90 -3.05 5.76
C ARG A 86 -5.54 -4.53 5.83
N LEU A 87 -4.25 -4.83 5.82
CA LEU A 87 -3.73 -6.19 5.88
C LEU A 87 -3.50 -6.66 7.32
N ALA A 88 -3.83 -5.90 8.36
CA ALA A 88 -3.57 -6.26 9.75
C ALA A 88 -2.10 -6.68 10.03
N ILE A 89 -1.14 -5.98 9.41
CA ILE A 89 0.30 -6.19 9.63
C ILE A 89 0.71 -5.43 10.89
N GLN A 90 1.07 -6.17 11.93
CA GLN A 90 1.60 -5.61 13.18
C GLN A 90 3.13 -5.52 13.14
N GLU A 91 3.67 -4.51 13.82
CA GLU A 91 5.09 -4.46 14.16
C GLU A 91 5.37 -5.49 15.26
N PRO A 92 6.55 -6.12 15.30
CA PRO A 92 6.92 -6.95 16.45
C PRO A 92 6.93 -6.06 17.69
N ASP A 93 6.35 -6.56 18.79
CA ASP A 93 6.49 -5.93 20.11
C ASP A 93 7.98 -5.70 20.37
N ALA A 94 8.35 -4.42 20.53
CA ALA A 94 9.70 -3.99 20.84
C ALA A 94 10.03 -4.22 22.32
#